data_AF-A0A1Q9EZJ0-F1
#
_entry.id   AF-A0A1Q9EZJ0-F1
#
_cell.length_a   1.000
_cell.length_b   1.000
_cell.length_c   1.000
_cell.angle_alpha   90.00
_cell.angle_beta   90.00
_cell.angle_gamma   90.00
#
_symmetry.space_group_name_H-M   'P 1'
#
loop_
_entity.id
_entity.type
_entity.pdbx_description
1 polymer ?
#
loop_
_entity_poly.entity_id
_entity_poly.type
_entity_poly.pdbx_seq_one_letter_code
_entity_poly.pdbx_strand_id
1 'polypeptide(L)'
;MNNKRPACVKSLSWHNIRYVKEKNKGGFVRKEQTKWKCNIKELLSASDKDIVNILIEDRLLPDWQGALCPHCQRGKLTALTYNGRDQILRHRCSAKNCQRYFLPRHLHPIFSHVKGPEGHPLQMQATALLLRLLNVPLSSIHILTHVNHKAIENMNRRLLLARKGHVQQQEKKIKFGGCPRAWKEVEAEEATFDKKTLAPKELAINDGKPVVWEQWGAIVQRGRPETLVLRKLNPARTVRRAPGPGAIRKSDWQPFAQRFLANRKVILHTDSARSYRLKLPGMVHDAVVHKKRKVKKNGKWIWLRPTFVRVAKHKLPDGNTVTCKAGFVSDAYCTHPECSVRVLAPQG
;
A
#
# COMPACT_ATOMS: atom_id res chain seq x y z
N MET A 1 11.83 30.99 -7.54
CA MET A 1 11.74 29.56 -7.86
C MET A 1 13.01 29.13 -8.59
N ASN A 2 13.96 28.49 -7.90
CA ASN A 2 15.17 27.98 -8.54
C ASN A 2 14.85 26.72 -9.34
N ASN A 3 14.61 26.88 -10.65
CA ASN A 3 14.53 25.75 -11.57
C ASN A 3 15.88 25.02 -11.57
N LYS A 4 15.95 23.87 -10.88
CA LYS A 4 17.10 22.97 -10.94
C LYS A 4 17.38 22.64 -12.41
N ARG A 5 18.48 23.16 -12.97
CA ARG A 5 18.93 22.81 -14.31
C ARG A 5 19.04 21.27 -14.41
N PRO A 6 18.49 20.63 -15.45
CA PRO A 6 18.61 19.19 -15.62
C PRO A 6 20.08 18.77 -15.65
N ALA A 7 20.41 17.66 -14.99
CA ALA A 7 21.79 17.22 -14.80
C ALA A 7 22.55 16.91 -16.11
N CYS A 8 21.83 16.68 -17.22
CA CYS A 8 22.32 16.75 -18.60
C CYS A 8 21.18 17.10 -19.57
N VAL A 9 21.54 17.62 -20.75
CA VAL A 9 20.59 17.75 -21.88
C VAL A 9 20.24 16.35 -22.35
N LYS A 10 18.96 16.02 -22.29
CA LYS A 10 18.45 14.70 -22.68
C LYS A 10 18.23 14.70 -24.19
N SER A 11 18.59 13.60 -24.86
CA SER A 11 18.44 13.48 -26.32
C SER A 11 16.97 13.53 -26.75
N LEU A 12 16.72 13.82 -28.04
CA LEU A 12 15.38 13.71 -28.64
C LEU A 12 14.80 12.29 -28.47
N SER A 13 15.63 11.25 -28.63
CA SER A 13 15.24 9.87 -28.39
C SER A 13 14.76 9.60 -26.95
N TRP A 14 15.33 10.30 -25.95
CA TRP A 14 14.87 10.19 -24.57
C TRP A 14 13.48 10.79 -24.36
N HIS A 15 13.15 11.88 -25.07
CA HIS A 15 11.84 12.53 -24.98
C HIS A 15 10.76 11.72 -25.71
N ASN A 16 11.11 11.11 -26.85
CA ASN A 16 10.18 10.30 -27.64
C ASN A 16 9.75 9.00 -26.93
N ILE A 17 10.59 8.47 -26.05
CA ILE A 17 10.28 7.24 -25.31
C ILE A 17 9.54 7.60 -24.02
N ARG A 18 8.27 7.21 -23.93
CA ARG A 18 7.48 7.38 -22.71
C ARG A 18 7.99 6.43 -21.61
N TYR A 19 8.00 6.92 -20.37
CA TYR A 19 8.33 6.11 -19.20
C TYR A 19 7.22 5.10 -18.88
N VAL A 20 5.96 5.54 -19.02
CA VAL A 20 4.79 4.67 -19.01
C VAL A 20 4.27 4.55 -20.44
N LYS A 21 4.32 3.35 -21.01
CA LYS A 21 3.88 3.09 -22.40
C LYS A 21 2.38 2.93 -22.54
N GLU A 22 1.72 2.43 -21.50
CA GLU A 22 0.26 2.30 -21.51
C GLU A 22 -0.40 3.66 -21.29
N LYS A 23 -1.53 3.91 -21.97
CA LYS A 23 -2.36 5.06 -21.64
C LYS A 23 -2.91 4.82 -20.23
N ASN A 24 -2.37 5.52 -19.24
CA ASN A 24 -2.87 5.47 -17.87
C ASN A 24 -4.37 5.76 -17.87
N LYS A 25 -5.16 4.96 -17.14
CA LYS A 25 -6.54 5.29 -16.79
C LYS A 25 -6.64 6.35 -15.68
N GLY A 26 -5.51 6.89 -15.22
CA GLY A 26 -5.43 7.99 -14.28
C GLY A 26 -3.96 8.26 -13.97
N GLY A 27 -3.55 9.54 -13.97
CA GLY A 27 -2.26 9.92 -13.42
C GLY A 27 -2.19 9.61 -11.93
N PHE A 28 -1.00 9.70 -11.34
CA PHE A 28 -0.85 9.68 -9.89
C PHE A 28 -1.65 10.87 -9.31
N VAL A 29 -2.84 10.62 -8.75
CA VAL A 29 -3.61 11.67 -8.07
C VAL A 29 -2.93 11.89 -6.74
N ARG A 30 -2.43 13.11 -6.52
CA ARG A 30 -1.87 13.47 -5.23
C ARG A 30 -3.00 13.47 -4.19
N LYS A 31 -2.76 12.88 -3.02
CA LYS A 31 -3.80 12.67 -2.00
C LYS A 31 -4.38 14.00 -1.50
N GLU A 32 -3.57 15.05 -1.44
CA GLU A 32 -4.00 16.40 -1.10
C GLU A 32 -4.96 17.02 -2.14
N GLN A 33 -5.02 16.47 -3.35
CA GLN A 33 -5.94 16.87 -4.42
C GLN A 33 -7.14 15.92 -4.53
N THR A 34 -7.22 14.90 -3.69
CA THR A 34 -8.37 13.98 -3.67
C THR A 34 -9.52 14.69 -2.97
N LYS A 35 -10.55 15.04 -3.72
CA LYS A 35 -11.79 15.58 -3.16
C LYS A 35 -12.48 14.48 -2.35
N TRP A 36 -12.39 14.57 -1.02
CA TRP A 36 -13.16 13.73 -0.13
C TRP A 36 -14.65 14.10 -0.27
N LYS A 37 -15.52 13.09 -0.24
CA LYS A 37 -16.96 13.29 -0.39
C LYS A 37 -17.57 13.95 0.84
N CYS A 38 -16.97 13.73 2.01
CA CYS A 38 -17.41 14.28 3.29
C CYS A 38 -16.26 14.97 4.03
N ASN A 39 -16.59 15.94 4.88
CA ASN A 39 -15.65 16.60 5.79
C ASN A 39 -16.04 16.42 7.27
N ILE A 40 -15.13 16.80 8.17
CA ILE A 40 -15.31 16.62 9.62
C ILE A 40 -16.56 17.35 10.14
N LYS A 41 -16.85 18.56 9.63
CA LYS A 41 -18.00 19.35 10.07
C LYS A 41 -19.30 18.65 9.68
N GLU A 42 -19.40 18.11 8.48
CA GLU A 42 -20.56 17.33 8.01
C GLU A 42 -20.76 16.08 8.88
N LEU A 43 -19.69 15.32 9.17
CA LEU A 43 -19.82 14.12 10.00
C LEU A 43 -20.26 14.41 11.43
N LEU A 44 -19.77 15.50 12.03
CA LEU A 44 -20.11 15.88 13.41
C LEU A 44 -21.51 16.51 13.53
N SER A 45 -21.99 17.17 12.48
CA SER A 45 -23.33 17.79 12.47
C SER A 45 -24.43 16.87 11.94
N ALA A 46 -24.09 15.72 11.38
CA ALA A 46 -25.04 14.76 10.85
C ALA A 46 -25.95 14.16 11.95
N SER A 47 -27.26 14.15 11.69
CA SER A 47 -28.22 13.38 12.50
C SER A 47 -27.92 11.87 12.42
N ASP A 48 -28.49 11.08 13.33
CA ASP A 48 -28.31 9.61 13.32
C ASP A 48 -28.74 8.96 12.01
N LYS A 49 -29.73 9.54 11.32
CA LYS A 49 -30.18 9.06 10.01
C LYS A 49 -29.23 9.51 8.90
N ASP A 50 -28.80 10.78 8.93
CA ASP A 50 -27.93 11.34 7.90
C ASP A 50 -26.55 10.71 7.92
N ILE A 51 -25.98 10.44 9.10
CA ILE A 51 -24.68 9.77 9.19
C ILE A 51 -24.72 8.35 8.61
N VAL A 52 -25.85 7.64 8.76
CA VAL A 52 -26.01 6.32 8.13
C VAL A 52 -26.06 6.46 6.61
N ASN A 53 -26.81 7.43 6.09
CA ASN A 53 -26.91 7.69 4.65
C ASN A 53 -25.55 8.08 4.05
N ILE A 54 -24.83 9.01 4.68
CA ILE A 54 -23.47 9.42 4.26
C ILE A 54 -22.56 8.20 4.17
N LEU A 55 -22.58 7.34 5.20
CA LEU A 55 -21.72 6.15 5.22
C LEU A 55 -22.15 5.06 4.21
N ILE A 56 -23.44 4.98 3.84
CA ILE A 56 -23.92 4.10 2.76
C ILE A 56 -23.46 4.64 1.40
N GLU A 57 -23.58 5.94 1.15
CA GLU A 57 -23.11 6.61 -0.08
C GLU A 57 -21.59 6.50 -0.28
N ASP A 58 -20.85 6.51 0.82
CA ASP A 58 -19.40 6.28 0.86
C ASP A 58 -19.02 4.78 0.78
N ARG A 59 -20.02 3.88 0.74
CA ARG A 59 -19.85 2.43 0.73
C ARG A 59 -19.08 1.89 1.94
N LEU A 60 -19.15 2.61 3.06
CA LEU A 60 -18.63 2.17 4.35
C LEU A 60 -19.65 1.31 5.09
N LEU A 61 -20.95 1.62 4.97
CA LEU A 61 -22.01 0.76 5.48
C LEU A 61 -22.79 0.09 4.34
N PRO A 62 -23.25 -1.16 4.53
CA PRO A 62 -24.20 -1.77 3.60
C PRO A 62 -25.59 -1.15 3.78
N ASP A 63 -26.36 -1.08 2.69
CA ASP A 63 -27.79 -0.84 2.77
C ASP A 63 -28.48 -2.15 3.18
N TRP A 64 -28.98 -2.18 4.41
CA TRP A 64 -29.68 -3.33 4.95
C TRP A 64 -31.16 -3.36 4.56
N GLN A 65 -31.74 -2.28 4.04
CA GLN A 65 -33.16 -2.25 3.71
C GLN A 65 -33.48 -3.28 2.62
N GLY A 66 -34.45 -4.14 2.89
CA GLY A 66 -34.84 -5.23 1.98
C GLY A 66 -33.88 -6.42 1.95
N ALA A 67 -32.72 -6.35 2.61
CA ALA A 67 -31.76 -7.46 2.69
C ALA A 67 -32.34 -8.64 3.48
N LEU A 68 -31.89 -9.86 3.15
CA LEU A 68 -32.25 -11.06 3.89
C LEU A 68 -31.70 -10.98 5.33
N CYS A 69 -32.53 -11.33 6.30
CA CYS A 69 -32.16 -11.31 7.70
C CYS A 69 -31.00 -12.28 7.97
N PRO A 70 -29.85 -11.82 8.49
CA PRO A 70 -28.69 -12.66 8.77
C PRO A 70 -28.96 -13.77 9.79
N HIS A 71 -29.97 -13.59 10.64
CA HIS A 71 -30.32 -14.56 11.68
C HIS A 71 -31.23 -15.68 11.18
N CYS A 72 -32.37 -15.35 10.57
CA CYS A 72 -33.38 -16.35 10.19
C CYS A 72 -33.34 -16.74 8.71
N GLN A 73 -32.58 -16.00 7.88
CA GLN A 73 -32.42 -16.19 6.44
C GLN A 73 -33.72 -16.24 5.61
N ARG A 74 -34.86 -15.84 6.22
CA ARG A 74 -36.20 -15.88 5.61
C ARG A 74 -36.83 -14.49 5.49
N GLY A 75 -36.87 -13.74 6.59
CA GLY A 75 -37.45 -12.40 6.60
C GLY A 75 -36.53 -11.37 5.94
N LYS A 76 -37.12 -10.33 5.35
CA LYS A 76 -36.40 -9.14 4.89
C LYS A 76 -36.32 -8.09 5.99
N LEU A 77 -35.23 -7.33 6.01
CA LEU A 77 -35.03 -6.22 6.93
C LEU A 77 -35.84 -4.99 6.48
N THR A 78 -36.56 -4.37 7.41
CA THR A 78 -37.36 -3.17 7.16
C THR A 78 -36.49 -1.92 6.96
N ALA A 79 -37.11 -0.83 6.55
CA ALA A 79 -36.50 0.50 6.60
C ALA A 79 -35.99 0.83 8.01
N LEU A 80 -34.99 1.71 8.06
CA LEU A 80 -34.35 2.12 9.30
C LEU A 80 -35.30 3.01 10.13
N THR A 81 -35.68 2.55 11.33
CA THR A 81 -36.62 3.28 12.19
C THR A 81 -36.17 3.28 13.65
N TYR A 82 -36.67 4.24 14.42
CA TYR A 82 -36.61 4.19 15.89
C TYR A 82 -37.57 3.12 16.41
N ASN A 83 -37.22 2.46 17.52
CA ASN A 83 -38.05 1.41 18.11
C ASN A 83 -38.93 1.92 19.27
N GLY A 84 -39.01 3.24 19.47
CA GLY A 84 -39.78 3.90 20.53
C GLY A 84 -39.24 3.72 21.96
N ARG A 85 -38.32 2.78 22.20
CA ARG A 85 -37.74 2.48 23.52
C ARG A 85 -36.44 3.22 23.76
N ASP A 86 -35.68 3.47 22.70
CA ASP A 86 -34.48 4.27 22.72
C ASP A 86 -34.33 5.09 21.43
N GLN A 87 -33.46 6.09 21.46
CA GLN A 87 -33.11 6.92 20.31
C GLN A 87 -32.10 6.21 19.39
N ILE A 88 -32.22 4.89 19.19
CA ILE A 88 -31.29 4.12 18.36
C ILE A 88 -32.03 3.54 17.16
N LEU A 89 -31.58 3.96 15.98
CA LEU A 89 -32.06 3.48 14.69
C LEU A 89 -31.71 2.01 14.45
N ARG A 90 -32.71 1.20 14.07
CA ARG A 90 -32.56 -0.24 13.77
C ARG A 90 -33.41 -0.68 12.60
N HIS A 91 -32.94 -1.72 11.91
CA HIS A 91 -33.74 -2.51 10.97
C HIS A 91 -34.41 -3.65 11.73
N ARG A 92 -35.70 -3.90 11.49
CA ARG A 92 -36.43 -5.04 12.07
C ARG A 92 -36.58 -6.13 11.02
N CYS A 93 -36.46 -7.39 11.43
CA CYS A 93 -36.80 -8.51 10.57
C CYS A 93 -38.33 -8.64 10.42
N SER A 94 -38.82 -8.72 9.19
CA SER A 94 -40.26 -8.89 8.86
C SER A 94 -40.84 -10.28 9.12
N ALA A 95 -40.00 -11.31 9.36
CA ALA A 95 -40.49 -12.66 9.64
C ALA A 95 -41.19 -12.73 11.01
N LYS A 96 -42.43 -13.25 11.02
CA LYS A 96 -43.31 -13.31 12.20
C LYS A 96 -42.64 -13.87 13.46
N ASN A 97 -41.76 -14.88 13.32
CA ASN A 97 -41.10 -15.55 14.45
C ASN A 97 -39.64 -15.12 14.67
N CYS A 98 -39.09 -14.19 13.89
CA CYS A 98 -37.71 -13.73 14.10
C CYS A 98 -37.65 -12.51 15.02
N GLN A 99 -38.45 -11.48 14.73
CA GLN A 99 -38.57 -10.23 15.50
C GLN A 99 -37.24 -9.56 15.93
N ARG A 100 -36.12 -9.91 15.29
CA ARG A 100 -34.79 -9.40 15.62
C ARG A 100 -34.57 -8.02 15.02
N TYR A 101 -33.78 -7.23 15.74
CA TYR A 101 -33.35 -5.91 15.34
C TYR A 101 -31.86 -5.90 15.02
N PHE A 102 -31.49 -5.17 13.98
CA PHE A 102 -30.13 -5.04 13.49
C PHE A 102 -29.75 -3.56 13.42
N LEU A 103 -28.57 -3.23 13.90
CA LEU A 103 -28.01 -1.88 13.76
C LEU A 103 -27.48 -1.68 12.34
N PRO A 104 -27.42 -0.44 11.82
CA PRO A 104 -26.81 -0.15 10.51
C PRO A 104 -25.38 -0.71 10.38
N ARG A 105 -24.61 -0.65 11.47
CA ARG A 105 -23.23 -1.14 11.58
C ARG A 105 -23.10 -2.60 12.01
N HIS A 106 -24.16 -3.42 11.89
CA HIS A 106 -24.10 -4.82 12.29
C HIS A 106 -23.00 -5.58 11.54
N LEU A 107 -22.16 -6.33 12.27
CA LEU A 107 -21.00 -7.06 11.75
C LEU A 107 -19.97 -6.21 10.98
N HIS A 108 -20.00 -4.89 11.16
CA HIS A 108 -19.05 -4.02 10.50
C HIS A 108 -17.64 -4.19 11.09
N PRO A 109 -16.57 -4.31 10.27
CA PRO A 109 -15.24 -4.64 10.77
C PRO A 109 -14.57 -3.53 11.59
N ILE A 110 -14.99 -2.27 11.42
CA ILE A 110 -14.37 -1.10 12.08
C ILE A 110 -15.30 -0.54 13.16
N PHE A 111 -16.45 0.00 12.76
CA PHE A 111 -17.48 0.52 13.66
C PHE A 111 -18.02 -0.54 14.62
N SER A 112 -18.03 -0.23 15.91
CA SER A 112 -18.62 -1.08 16.94
C SER A 112 -19.79 -0.40 17.64
N HIS A 113 -20.66 -1.21 18.21
CA HIS A 113 -21.62 -0.78 19.19
C HIS A 113 -21.27 -1.43 20.52
N VAL A 114 -20.98 -0.60 21.52
CA VAL A 114 -20.74 -1.02 22.91
C VAL A 114 -21.75 -0.27 23.76
N LYS A 115 -22.39 -0.98 24.70
CA LYS A 115 -23.24 -0.36 25.71
C LYS A 115 -22.36 0.08 26.88
N GLY A 116 -22.51 1.31 27.35
CA GLY A 116 -21.75 1.87 28.48
C GLY A 116 -20.96 3.13 28.12
N PRO A 117 -20.20 3.69 29.08
CA PRO A 117 -19.50 4.97 28.94
C PRO A 117 -18.40 4.97 27.87
N GLU A 118 -17.90 3.79 27.49
CA GLU A 118 -16.92 3.63 26.42
C GLU A 118 -17.56 3.55 25.01
N GLY A 119 -18.90 3.54 24.93
CA GLY A 119 -19.65 3.53 23.69
C GLY A 119 -19.71 4.91 23.06
N HIS A 120 -19.17 5.07 21.85
CA HIS A 120 -19.22 6.34 21.13
C HIS A 120 -20.29 6.34 20.01
N PRO A 121 -20.97 7.48 19.74
CA PRO A 121 -21.90 7.64 18.62
C PRO A 121 -21.26 7.31 17.27
N LEU A 122 -22.09 7.02 16.25
CA LEU A 122 -21.59 6.66 14.92
C LEU A 122 -20.82 7.83 14.28
N GLN A 123 -21.32 9.05 14.48
CA GLN A 123 -20.71 10.32 14.05
C GLN A 123 -19.28 10.42 14.56
N MET A 124 -19.08 10.23 15.87
CA MET A 124 -17.76 10.31 16.50
C MET A 124 -16.81 9.22 15.99
N GLN A 125 -17.32 7.99 15.80
CA GLN A 125 -16.50 6.91 15.24
C GLN A 125 -16.12 7.19 13.77
N ALA A 126 -17.03 7.73 12.96
CA ALA A 126 -16.78 8.10 11.57
C ALA A 126 -15.75 9.24 11.47
N THR A 127 -15.86 10.27 12.31
CA THR A 127 -14.89 11.37 12.38
C THR A 127 -13.51 10.87 12.79
N ALA A 128 -13.41 10.04 13.82
CA ALA A 128 -12.14 9.43 14.23
C ALA A 128 -11.53 8.57 13.11
N LEU A 129 -12.35 7.82 12.38
CA LEU A 129 -11.90 7.06 11.22
C LEU A 129 -11.38 7.99 10.11
N LEU A 130 -12.09 9.06 9.76
CA LEU A 130 -11.65 10.03 8.74
C LEU A 130 -10.30 10.65 9.11
N LEU A 131 -10.16 11.14 10.35
CA LEU A 131 -8.88 11.67 10.85
C LEU A 131 -7.75 10.63 10.74
N ARG A 132 -8.03 9.37 11.06
CA ARG A 132 -7.05 8.30 10.92
C ARG A 132 -6.70 8.03 9.45
N LEU A 133 -7.67 8.06 8.54
CA LEU A 133 -7.44 7.92 7.10
C LEU A 133 -6.58 9.06 6.53
N LEU A 134 -6.70 10.26 7.11
CA LEU A 134 -5.85 11.43 6.84
C LEU A 134 -4.48 11.37 7.54
N ASN A 135 -4.13 10.24 8.15
CA ASN A 135 -2.87 9.99 8.87
C ASN A 135 -2.64 10.87 10.11
N VAL A 136 -3.69 11.43 10.72
CA VAL A 136 -3.57 12.14 11.99
C VAL A 136 -3.07 11.17 13.09
N PRO A 137 -2.10 11.56 13.94
CA PRO A 137 -1.61 10.73 15.03
C PRO A 137 -2.73 10.32 16.01
N LEU A 138 -2.67 9.09 16.54
CA LEU A 138 -3.73 8.56 17.42
C LEU A 138 -3.94 9.43 18.67
N SER A 139 -2.86 9.97 19.24
CA SER A 139 -2.89 10.89 20.37
C SER A 139 -3.63 12.19 20.03
N SER A 140 -3.39 12.76 18.85
CA SER A 140 -4.12 13.95 18.38
C SER A 140 -5.60 13.65 18.17
N ILE A 141 -5.96 12.47 17.64
CA ILE A 141 -7.37 12.08 17.49
C ILE A 141 -8.03 11.97 18.88
N HIS A 142 -7.34 11.38 19.86
CA HIS A 142 -7.84 11.29 21.24
C HIS A 142 -8.15 12.68 21.81
N ILE A 143 -7.21 13.61 21.66
CA ILE A 143 -7.36 14.99 22.15
C ILE A 143 -8.50 15.71 21.42
N LEU A 144 -8.56 15.61 20.09
CA LEU A 144 -9.55 16.35 19.28
C LEU A 144 -10.98 15.83 19.43
N THR A 145 -11.15 14.53 19.65
CA THR A 145 -12.47 13.89 19.65
C THR A 145 -12.96 13.53 21.05
N HIS A 146 -12.10 13.64 22.07
CA HIS A 146 -12.32 13.12 23.43
C HIS A 146 -12.70 11.63 23.49
N VAL A 147 -12.52 10.87 22.40
CA VAL A 147 -12.70 9.42 22.35
C VAL A 147 -11.52 8.77 23.08
N ASN A 148 -11.78 7.80 23.95
CA ASN A 148 -10.73 7.11 24.71
C ASN A 148 -9.60 6.58 23.79
N HIS A 149 -8.34 6.79 24.16
CA HIS A 149 -7.18 6.34 23.36
C HIS A 149 -7.22 4.83 23.05
N LYS A 150 -7.69 3.98 23.99
CA LYS A 150 -7.85 2.54 23.77
C LYS A 150 -8.87 2.23 22.68
N ALA A 151 -9.95 3.00 22.61
CA ALA A 151 -10.97 2.85 21.57
C ALA A 151 -10.42 3.22 20.19
N ILE A 152 -9.61 4.30 20.11
CA ILE A 152 -8.92 4.72 18.89
C ILE A 152 -7.88 3.69 18.45
N GLU A 153 -7.08 3.16 19.38
CA GLU A 153 -6.10 2.11 19.09
C GLU A 153 -6.77 0.85 18.57
N ASN A 154 -7.87 0.42 19.20
CA ASN A 154 -8.65 -0.73 18.74
C ASN A 154 -9.27 -0.49 17.36
N MET A 155 -9.80 0.71 17.08
CA MET A 155 -10.28 1.09 15.75
C MET A 155 -9.15 1.03 14.71
N ASN A 156 -7.98 1.59 15.03
CA ASN A 156 -6.81 1.56 14.15
C ASN A 156 -6.36 0.10 13.88
N ARG A 157 -6.33 -0.75 14.90
CA ARG A 157 -6.03 -2.19 14.75
C ARG A 157 -7.02 -2.87 13.79
N ARG A 158 -8.32 -2.65 13.96
CA ARG A 158 -9.36 -3.19 13.08
C ARG A 158 -9.21 -2.68 11.64
N LEU A 159 -8.93 -1.39 11.47
CA LEU A 159 -8.66 -0.78 10.16
C LEU A 159 -7.45 -1.45 9.48
N LEU A 160 -6.36 -1.67 10.21
CA LEU A 160 -5.16 -2.34 9.70
C LEU A 160 -5.46 -3.80 9.30
N LEU A 161 -6.23 -4.53 10.11
CA LEU A 161 -6.65 -5.90 9.78
C LEU A 161 -7.53 -5.94 8.52
N ALA A 162 -8.52 -5.05 8.41
CA ALA A 162 -9.39 -4.96 7.24
C ALA A 162 -8.58 -4.65 5.97
N ARG A 163 -7.64 -3.70 6.06
CA ARG A 163 -6.75 -3.36 4.94
C ARG A 163 -5.79 -4.50 4.59
N LYS A 164 -5.23 -5.19 5.58
CA LYS A 164 -4.39 -6.39 5.37
C LYS A 164 -5.17 -7.46 4.59
N GLY A 165 -6.40 -7.77 5.00
CA GLY A 165 -7.25 -8.73 4.32
C GLY A 165 -7.55 -8.34 2.88
N HIS A 166 -7.92 -7.08 2.64
CA HIS A 166 -8.16 -6.55 1.30
C HIS A 166 -6.92 -6.67 0.41
N VAL A 167 -5.78 -6.19 0.90
CA VAL A 167 -4.49 -6.24 0.20
C VAL A 167 -4.13 -7.67 -0.18
N GLN A 168 -4.18 -8.61 0.76
CA GLN A 168 -3.85 -10.02 0.51
C GLN A 168 -4.79 -10.66 -0.53
N GLN A 169 -6.05 -10.22 -0.58
CA GLN A 169 -7.00 -10.65 -1.58
C GLN A 169 -6.68 -10.07 -2.97
N GLN A 170 -6.30 -8.79 -3.05
CA GLN A 170 -5.92 -8.17 -4.33
C GLN A 170 -4.59 -8.71 -4.86
N GLU A 171 -3.59 -8.93 -3.99
CA GLU A 171 -2.29 -9.47 -4.36
C GLU A 171 -2.40 -10.81 -5.10
N LYS A 172 -3.34 -11.68 -4.68
CA LYS A 172 -3.60 -12.97 -5.35
C LYS A 172 -4.08 -12.81 -6.80
N LYS A 173 -4.69 -11.67 -7.14
CA LYS A 173 -5.19 -11.37 -8.48
C LYS A 173 -4.11 -10.75 -9.38
N ILE A 174 -3.04 -10.22 -8.79
CA ILE A 174 -1.95 -9.57 -9.53
C ILE A 174 -1.21 -10.62 -10.35
N LYS A 175 -1.13 -10.39 -11.66
CA LYS A 175 -0.30 -11.15 -12.59
C LYS A 175 0.56 -10.17 -13.35
N PHE A 176 1.87 -10.23 -13.14
CA PHE A 176 2.81 -9.47 -13.95
C PHE A 176 2.97 -10.12 -15.33
N GLY A 177 3.33 -9.29 -16.31
CA GLY A 177 3.43 -9.74 -17.69
C GLY A 177 2.07 -9.85 -18.39
N GLY A 178 2.09 -10.17 -19.68
CA GLY A 178 0.87 -10.12 -20.50
C GLY A 178 0.80 -11.22 -21.56
N CYS A 179 -0.32 -11.93 -21.56
CA CYS A 179 -0.76 -12.78 -22.66
C CYS A 179 -1.32 -11.91 -23.81
N PRO A 180 -1.11 -12.25 -25.09
CA PRO A 180 -0.23 -13.31 -25.58
C PRO A 180 1.15 -12.80 -26.07
N ARG A 181 1.34 -11.51 -26.33
CA ARG A 181 2.53 -11.02 -27.07
C ARG A 181 3.24 -9.77 -26.52
N ALA A 182 2.77 -9.15 -25.43
CA ALA A 182 3.32 -7.88 -24.99
C ALA A 182 4.24 -8.03 -23.78
N TRP A 183 5.52 -7.68 -23.95
CA TRP A 183 6.45 -7.51 -22.84
C TRP A 183 6.02 -6.34 -21.96
N LYS A 184 6.03 -6.54 -20.64
CA LYS A 184 5.65 -5.50 -19.66
C LYS A 184 6.84 -5.06 -18.83
N GLU A 185 6.94 -3.76 -18.59
CA GLU A 185 7.99 -3.17 -17.77
C GLU A 185 7.59 -3.22 -16.29
N VAL A 186 8.45 -3.84 -15.49
CA VAL A 186 8.25 -4.08 -14.06
C VAL A 186 9.44 -3.52 -13.30
N GLU A 187 9.20 -2.90 -12.17
CA GLU A 187 10.23 -2.37 -11.28
C GLU A 187 10.31 -3.21 -10.02
N ALA A 188 11.52 -3.40 -9.51
CA ALA A 188 11.76 -3.96 -8.19
C ALA A 188 12.79 -3.15 -7.40
N GLU A 189 12.53 -2.97 -6.11
CA GLU A 189 13.39 -2.24 -5.18
C GLU A 189 13.16 -2.74 -3.74
N GLU A 190 14.11 -2.45 -2.86
CA GLU A 190 14.01 -2.61 -1.42
C GLU A 190 13.71 -1.28 -0.72
N ALA A 191 12.72 -1.29 0.18
CA ALA A 191 12.47 -0.20 1.11
C ALA A 191 12.88 -0.63 2.52
N THR A 192 13.61 0.23 3.23
CA THR A 192 13.96 0.04 4.64
C THR A 192 13.22 1.08 5.47
N PHE A 193 12.48 0.65 6.49
CA PHE A 193 11.58 1.53 7.24
C PHE A 193 12.08 1.80 8.65
N ASP A 194 12.40 0.74 9.41
CA ASP A 194 12.73 0.86 10.82
C ASP A 194 13.94 0.00 11.19
N LYS A 195 14.54 0.30 12.34
CA LYS A 195 15.60 -0.51 12.96
C LYS A 195 15.32 -0.68 14.45
N LYS A 196 15.32 -1.94 14.92
CA LYS A 196 15.25 -2.27 16.34
C LYS A 196 16.64 -2.71 16.82
N THR A 197 17.14 -2.11 17.90
CA THR A 197 18.32 -2.61 18.60
C THR A 197 17.84 -3.58 19.67
N LEU A 198 18.25 -4.84 19.55
CA LEU A 198 17.93 -5.88 20.54
C LEU A 198 18.81 -5.72 21.78
N ALA A 199 18.20 -5.89 22.95
CA ALA A 199 18.92 -6.00 24.22
C ALA A 199 19.71 -7.33 24.27
N PRO A 200 20.79 -7.42 25.08
CA PRO A 200 21.55 -8.67 25.23
C PRO A 200 20.68 -9.88 25.59
N LYS A 201 19.64 -9.70 26.41
CA LYS A 201 18.69 -10.75 26.79
C LYS A 201 17.82 -11.24 25.62
N GLU A 202 17.60 -10.41 24.60
CA GLU A 202 16.87 -10.78 23.38
C GLU A 202 17.80 -11.44 22.33
N LEU A 203 19.12 -11.38 22.54
CA LEU A 203 20.11 -12.00 21.66
C LEU A 203 20.46 -13.38 22.20
N ALA A 204 19.96 -14.43 21.54
CA ALA A 204 20.35 -15.80 21.85
C ALA A 204 21.87 -16.06 21.71
N ILE A 205 22.57 -15.22 20.93
CA ILE A 205 24.01 -15.31 20.67
C ILE A 205 24.59 -13.90 20.68
N ASN A 206 25.71 -13.72 21.39
CA ASN A 206 26.43 -12.45 21.49
C ASN A 206 27.33 -12.23 20.26
N ASP A 207 26.71 -12.07 19.07
CA ASP A 207 27.41 -12.00 17.78
C ASP A 207 27.87 -10.58 17.37
N GLY A 208 27.78 -9.61 18.29
CA GLY A 208 28.12 -8.21 18.05
C GLY A 208 27.18 -7.47 17.07
N LYS A 209 26.10 -8.10 16.61
CA LYS A 209 25.16 -7.54 15.62
C LYS A 209 23.75 -7.44 16.22
N PRO A 210 23.52 -6.46 17.12
CA PRO A 210 22.25 -6.36 17.84
C PRO A 210 21.12 -5.75 17.01
N VAL A 211 21.40 -5.18 15.83
CA VAL A 211 20.41 -4.42 15.06
C VAL A 211 19.67 -5.31 14.09
N VAL A 212 18.34 -5.31 14.21
CA VAL A 212 17.40 -5.91 13.26
C VAL A 212 16.77 -4.78 12.45
N TRP A 213 16.62 -4.99 11.15
CA TRP A 213 16.04 -4.02 10.23
C TRP A 213 14.69 -4.49 9.73
N GLU A 214 13.75 -3.57 9.62
CA GLU A 214 12.53 -3.77 8.85
C GLU A 214 12.79 -3.37 7.39
N GLN A 215 12.99 -4.38 6.55
CA GLN A 215 13.21 -4.22 5.11
C GLN A 215 12.15 -4.99 4.33
N TRP A 216 11.66 -4.40 3.24
CA TRP A 216 10.67 -4.98 2.35
C TRP A 216 11.14 -4.92 0.91
N GLY A 217 10.95 -6.00 0.16
CA GLY A 217 11.14 -6.03 -1.28
C GLY A 217 9.82 -5.74 -1.98
N ALA A 218 9.86 -4.88 -2.98
CA ALA A 218 8.70 -4.43 -3.74
C ALA A 218 8.81 -4.82 -5.20
N ILE A 219 7.69 -5.18 -5.83
CA ILE A 219 7.57 -5.35 -7.28
C ILE A 219 6.33 -4.60 -7.75
N VAL A 220 6.43 -3.80 -8.80
CA VAL A 220 5.27 -3.10 -9.41
C VAL A 220 5.40 -3.07 -10.93
N GLN A 221 4.28 -3.11 -11.64
CA GLN A 221 4.27 -2.80 -13.05
C GLN A 221 4.28 -1.29 -13.25
N ARG A 222 5.13 -0.79 -14.14
CA ARG A 222 5.23 0.64 -14.40
C ARG A 222 3.89 1.24 -14.83
N GLY A 223 3.51 2.34 -14.19
CA GLY A 223 2.26 3.04 -14.45
C GLY A 223 1.02 2.39 -13.84
N ARG A 224 1.15 1.25 -13.14
CA ARG A 224 0.04 0.55 -12.49
C ARG A 224 0.34 0.32 -10.99
N PRO A 225 0.27 1.37 -10.16
CA PRO A 225 0.57 1.25 -8.73
C PRO A 225 -0.29 0.21 -7.99
N GLU A 226 -1.49 -0.07 -8.49
CA GLU A 226 -2.38 -1.14 -8.00
C GLU A 226 -1.80 -2.55 -8.16
N THR A 227 -0.71 -2.71 -8.90
CA THR A 227 0.02 -3.99 -9.05
C THR A 227 1.15 -4.15 -8.04
N LEU A 228 1.23 -3.28 -7.03
CA LEU A 228 2.29 -3.33 -6.03
C LEU A 228 2.21 -4.58 -5.15
N VAL A 229 3.24 -5.42 -5.22
CA VAL A 229 3.46 -6.56 -4.33
C VAL A 229 4.65 -6.26 -3.42
N LEU A 230 4.48 -6.52 -2.13
CA LEU A 230 5.47 -6.26 -1.08
C LEU A 230 5.72 -7.56 -0.33
N ARG A 231 6.99 -7.83 -0.05
CA ARG A 231 7.43 -8.98 0.72
C ARG A 231 8.37 -8.53 1.83
N LYS A 232 8.04 -8.86 3.08
CA LYS A 232 8.96 -8.64 4.20
C LYS A 232 10.21 -9.48 3.97
N LEU A 233 11.36 -8.84 4.05
CA LEU A 233 12.67 -9.47 3.93
C LEU A 233 13.22 -9.74 5.32
N ASN A 234 14.11 -10.73 5.41
CA ASN A 234 14.83 -11.06 6.63
C ASN A 234 16.32 -10.75 6.45
N PRO A 235 16.69 -9.45 6.46
CA PRO A 235 18.08 -9.06 6.27
C PRO A 235 18.98 -9.58 7.39
N ALA A 236 20.28 -9.56 7.13
CA ALA A 236 21.28 -9.84 8.16
C ALA A 236 21.12 -8.86 9.32
N ARG A 237 21.30 -9.36 10.55
CA ARG A 237 21.55 -8.45 11.67
C ARG A 237 22.85 -7.69 11.43
N THR A 238 22.90 -6.46 11.93
CA THR A 238 24.08 -5.60 11.76
C THR A 238 24.57 -5.01 13.08
N VAL A 239 25.78 -4.46 13.04
CA VAL A 239 26.31 -3.61 14.11
C VAL A 239 25.50 -2.31 14.23
N ARG A 240 25.56 -1.64 15.39
CA ARG A 240 24.80 -0.41 15.68
C ARG A 240 25.05 0.74 14.70
N ARG A 241 26.26 0.84 14.17
CA ARG A 241 26.70 1.92 13.27
C ARG A 241 26.51 1.59 11.79
N ALA A 242 25.89 0.45 11.46
CA ALA A 242 25.67 0.09 10.07
C ALA A 242 24.73 1.10 9.39
N PRO A 243 25.02 1.51 8.14
CA PRO A 243 24.18 2.46 7.41
C PRO A 243 22.84 1.86 6.96
N GLY A 244 22.71 0.53 6.99
CA GLY A 244 21.50 -0.19 6.60
C GLY A 244 21.69 -1.71 6.60
N PRO A 245 20.64 -2.48 6.28
CA PRO A 245 20.67 -3.94 6.24
C PRO A 245 21.52 -4.53 5.09
N GLY A 246 21.90 -3.71 4.12
CA GLY A 246 22.51 -4.13 2.86
C GLY A 246 21.47 -4.45 1.79
N ALA A 247 21.96 -4.92 0.64
CA ALA A 247 21.13 -5.30 -0.49
C ALA A 247 20.35 -6.61 -0.24
N ILE A 248 19.23 -6.80 -0.94
CA ILE A 248 18.46 -8.05 -0.89
C ILE A 248 19.36 -9.24 -1.18
N ARG A 249 19.17 -10.33 -0.44
CA ARG A 249 19.91 -11.58 -0.66
C ARG A 249 19.28 -12.38 -1.78
N LYS A 250 20.09 -13.16 -2.50
CA LYS A 250 19.60 -14.06 -3.54
C LYS A 250 18.57 -15.06 -2.98
N SER A 251 18.76 -15.54 -1.75
CA SER A 251 17.84 -16.44 -1.05
C SER A 251 16.44 -15.85 -0.85
N ASP A 252 16.34 -14.53 -0.66
CA ASP A 252 15.06 -13.84 -0.50
C ASP A 252 14.45 -13.45 -1.84
N TRP A 253 15.29 -12.97 -2.76
CA TRP A 253 14.88 -12.53 -4.09
C TRP A 253 14.41 -13.68 -4.98
N GLN A 254 15.16 -14.79 -5.03
CA GLN A 254 14.89 -15.90 -5.93
C GLN A 254 13.46 -16.47 -5.82
N PRO A 255 12.96 -16.86 -4.63
CA PRO A 255 11.59 -17.36 -4.52
C PRO A 255 10.55 -16.27 -4.82
N PHE A 256 10.88 -15.00 -4.56
CA PHE A 256 9.98 -13.88 -4.87
C PHE A 256 9.86 -13.68 -6.39
N ALA A 257 10.98 -13.61 -7.09
CA ALA A 257 11.05 -13.45 -8.53
C ALA A 257 10.49 -14.66 -9.29
N GLN A 258 10.78 -15.88 -8.84
CA GLN A 258 10.23 -17.11 -9.45
C GLN A 258 8.70 -17.12 -9.43
N ARG A 259 8.09 -16.71 -8.31
CA ARG A 259 6.63 -16.69 -8.16
C ARG A 259 5.96 -15.68 -9.08
N PHE A 260 6.53 -14.48 -9.20
CA PHE A 260 5.86 -13.35 -9.81
C PHE A 260 6.31 -13.02 -11.25
N LEU A 261 7.54 -13.39 -11.63
CA LEU A 261 8.18 -12.92 -12.87
C LEU A 261 8.53 -14.04 -13.86
N ALA A 262 8.75 -15.26 -13.39
CA ALA A 262 9.13 -16.36 -14.28
C ALA A 262 8.03 -16.68 -15.31
N ASN A 263 8.43 -16.88 -16.56
CA ASN A 263 7.58 -17.15 -17.72
C ASN A 263 6.53 -16.08 -18.03
N ARG A 264 6.77 -14.82 -17.63
CA ARG A 264 5.78 -13.73 -17.77
C ARG A 264 6.04 -12.73 -18.90
N LYS A 265 7.15 -12.83 -19.63
CA LYS A 265 7.57 -11.81 -20.63
C LYS A 265 7.67 -10.42 -19.97
N VAL A 266 8.55 -10.29 -18.99
CA VAL A 266 8.76 -9.05 -18.23
C VAL A 266 10.13 -8.44 -18.49
N ILE A 267 10.18 -7.12 -18.57
CA ILE A 267 11.42 -6.35 -18.54
C ILE A 267 11.55 -5.82 -17.11
N LEU A 268 12.43 -6.44 -16.34
CA LEU A 268 12.66 -6.11 -14.94
C LEU A 268 13.69 -4.98 -14.85
N HIS A 269 13.29 -3.87 -14.25
CA HIS A 269 14.14 -2.72 -13.97
C HIS A 269 14.47 -2.67 -12.48
N THR A 270 15.75 -2.72 -12.14
CA THR A 270 16.23 -2.64 -10.76
C THR A 270 17.43 -1.71 -10.64
N ASP A 271 17.89 -1.54 -9.41
CA ASP A 271 19.25 -1.07 -9.18
C ASP A 271 20.28 -2.16 -9.58
N SER A 272 21.56 -1.87 -9.42
CA SER A 272 22.64 -2.79 -9.81
C SER A 272 22.96 -3.88 -8.77
N ALA A 273 22.11 -4.12 -7.77
CA ALA A 273 22.36 -5.14 -6.75
C ALA A 273 22.55 -6.53 -7.38
N ARG A 274 23.49 -7.30 -6.83
CA ARG A 274 23.92 -8.58 -7.41
C ARG A 274 22.78 -9.60 -7.49
N SER A 275 21.89 -9.59 -6.51
CA SER A 275 20.77 -10.53 -6.42
C SER A 275 19.77 -10.40 -7.57
N TYR A 276 19.52 -9.18 -8.05
CA TYR A 276 18.61 -8.94 -9.17
C TYR A 276 19.10 -9.50 -10.51
N ARG A 277 20.40 -9.81 -10.64
CA ARG A 277 20.99 -10.43 -11.85
C ARG A 277 20.57 -11.89 -12.04
N LEU A 278 19.71 -12.43 -11.18
CA LEU A 278 19.12 -13.75 -11.35
C LEU A 278 18.48 -13.86 -12.74
N LYS A 279 18.90 -14.86 -13.52
CA LYS A 279 18.28 -15.14 -14.81
C LYS A 279 17.04 -16.01 -14.61
N LEU A 280 15.91 -15.59 -15.15
CA LEU A 280 14.66 -16.36 -15.15
C LEU A 280 14.11 -16.44 -16.59
N PRO A 281 13.50 -17.57 -16.97
CA PRO A 281 12.78 -17.68 -18.24
C PRO A 281 11.71 -16.59 -18.36
N GLY A 282 11.57 -16.00 -19.55
CA GLY A 282 10.59 -14.94 -19.80
C GLY A 282 10.86 -13.63 -19.05
N MET A 283 12.08 -13.40 -18.55
CA MET A 283 12.49 -12.14 -17.91
C MET A 283 13.75 -11.59 -18.58
N VAL A 284 13.71 -10.32 -18.98
CA VAL A 284 14.88 -9.55 -19.40
C VAL A 284 15.21 -8.59 -18.26
N HIS A 285 16.44 -8.65 -17.76
CA HIS A 285 16.90 -7.78 -16.69
C HIS A 285 17.60 -6.55 -17.23
N ASP A 286 17.27 -5.40 -16.65
CA ASP A 286 17.91 -4.13 -16.88
C ASP A 286 18.22 -3.45 -15.55
N ALA A 287 19.37 -2.82 -15.48
CA ALA A 287 19.85 -2.20 -14.26
C ALA A 287 20.51 -0.86 -14.56
N VAL A 288 20.38 0.04 -13.58
CA VAL A 288 21.08 1.33 -13.53
C VAL A 288 22.04 1.36 -12.35
N VAL A 289 23.14 2.09 -12.54
CA VAL A 289 24.17 2.26 -11.51
C VAL A 289 23.94 3.61 -10.84
N HIS A 290 23.40 3.57 -9.62
CA HIS A 290 23.18 4.74 -8.77
C HIS A 290 24.46 5.18 -8.02
N LYS A 291 25.61 5.14 -8.70
CA LYS A 291 26.91 5.54 -8.12
C LYS A 291 27.67 6.45 -9.07
N LYS A 292 28.38 7.43 -8.50
CA LYS A 292 29.38 8.20 -9.24
C LYS A 292 30.47 7.25 -9.74
N ARG A 293 30.84 7.36 -11.01
CA ARG A 293 31.91 6.55 -11.60
C ARG A 293 33.06 7.44 -12.02
N LYS A 294 34.27 7.12 -11.57
CA LYS A 294 35.49 7.76 -12.05
C LYS A 294 35.86 7.12 -13.39
N VAL A 295 36.00 7.93 -14.43
CA VAL A 295 36.43 7.46 -15.77
C VAL A 295 37.55 8.34 -16.28
N LYS A 296 38.47 7.75 -17.04
CA LYS A 296 39.50 8.50 -17.75
C LYS A 296 38.91 8.97 -19.09
N LYS A 297 38.84 10.28 -19.31
CA LYS A 297 38.44 10.90 -20.59
C LYS A 297 39.54 11.86 -20.99
N ASN A 298 40.08 11.68 -22.20
CA ASN A 298 41.18 12.49 -22.75
C ASN A 298 42.35 12.64 -21.75
N GLY A 299 42.82 11.52 -21.20
CA GLY A 299 43.92 11.50 -20.23
C GLY A 299 43.57 11.91 -18.80
N LYS A 300 42.48 12.66 -18.57
CA LYS A 300 42.07 13.17 -17.24
C LYS A 300 41.02 12.30 -16.57
N TRP A 301 41.14 12.14 -15.25
CA TRP A 301 40.14 11.43 -14.46
C TRP A 301 38.97 12.34 -14.11
N ILE A 302 37.77 11.97 -14.56
CA ILE A 302 36.54 12.75 -14.33
C ILE A 302 35.54 11.89 -13.57
N TRP A 303 34.88 12.48 -12.57
CA TRP A 303 33.75 11.88 -11.88
C TRP A 303 32.46 12.09 -12.69
N LEU A 304 31.93 11.02 -13.26
CA LEU A 304 30.60 11.04 -13.85
C LEU A 304 29.54 10.96 -12.77
N ARG A 305 28.49 11.77 -12.94
CA ARG A 305 27.28 11.72 -12.12
C ARG A 305 26.54 10.39 -12.34
N PRO A 306 25.82 9.88 -11.32
CA PRO A 306 25.02 8.67 -11.46
C PRO A 306 23.94 8.85 -12.54
N THR A 307 23.64 7.77 -13.26
CA THR A 307 22.55 7.72 -14.23
C THR A 307 21.41 6.93 -13.62
N PHE A 308 20.32 7.62 -13.30
CA PHE A 308 19.12 7.03 -12.70
C PHE A 308 18.16 6.44 -13.74
N VAL A 309 18.14 7.05 -14.94
CA VAL A 309 17.35 6.57 -16.07
C VAL A 309 18.18 6.71 -17.35
N ARG A 310 18.26 5.64 -18.14
CA ARG A 310 18.84 5.66 -19.50
C ARG A 310 17.86 5.06 -20.50
N VAL A 311 18.00 5.40 -21.77
CA VAL A 311 17.34 4.64 -22.84
C VAL A 311 18.14 3.36 -23.07
N ALA A 312 17.48 2.21 -23.01
CA ALA A 312 18.08 0.92 -23.32
C ALA A 312 17.29 0.22 -24.43
N LYS A 313 18.02 -0.47 -25.31
CA LYS A 313 17.48 -1.33 -26.35
C LYS A 313 17.79 -2.76 -25.97
N HIS A 314 16.76 -3.57 -25.78
CA HIS A 314 16.84 -4.96 -25.38
C HIS A 314 16.50 -5.88 -26.55
N LYS A 315 17.29 -6.94 -26.73
CA LYS A 315 16.92 -8.07 -27.59
C LYS A 315 16.09 -9.04 -26.77
N LEU A 316 14.90 -9.35 -27.27
CA LEU A 316 13.96 -10.27 -26.66
C LEU A 316 14.26 -11.71 -27.10
N PRO A 317 13.88 -12.73 -26.31
CA PRO A 317 14.01 -14.14 -26.67
C PRO A 317 13.35 -14.56 -27.99
N ASP A 318 12.35 -13.80 -28.46
CA ASP A 318 11.68 -14.02 -29.75
C ASP A 318 12.39 -13.33 -30.93
N GLY A 319 13.58 -12.77 -30.71
CA GLY A 319 14.37 -12.04 -31.72
C GLY A 319 13.97 -10.58 -31.88
N ASN A 320 12.82 -10.15 -31.34
CA ASN A 320 12.38 -8.77 -31.42
C ASN A 320 13.26 -7.85 -30.57
N THR A 321 13.23 -6.54 -30.86
CA THR A 321 13.88 -5.54 -30.01
C THR A 321 12.87 -4.59 -29.40
N VAL A 322 13.07 -4.27 -28.12
CA VAL A 322 12.27 -3.31 -27.39
C VAL A 322 13.16 -2.21 -26.85
N THR A 323 12.74 -0.96 -27.06
CA THR A 323 13.42 0.20 -26.48
C THR A 323 12.57 0.72 -25.32
N CYS A 324 13.21 0.94 -24.16
CA CYS A 324 12.55 1.42 -22.96
C CYS A 324 13.46 2.33 -22.14
N LYS A 325 12.88 3.02 -21.15
CA LYS A 325 13.64 3.78 -20.16
C LYS A 325 14.12 2.83 -19.06
N ALA A 326 15.32 2.29 -19.19
CA ALA A 326 16.01 1.59 -18.13
C ALA A 326 16.15 2.48 -16.90
N GLY A 327 15.77 2.03 -15.71
CA GLY A 327 15.85 2.92 -14.56
C GLY A 327 14.91 2.55 -13.46
N PHE A 328 15.15 3.13 -12.29
CA PHE A 328 14.13 3.20 -11.27
C PHE A 328 13.85 4.67 -10.99
N VAL A 329 12.56 5.07 -10.91
CA VAL A 329 12.17 6.41 -10.48
C VAL A 329 11.47 6.26 -9.14
N SER A 330 12.15 6.71 -8.08
CA SER A 330 11.75 6.59 -6.67
C SER A 330 10.38 7.16 -6.31
N ASP A 331 9.77 7.94 -7.19
CA ASP A 331 8.53 8.66 -6.90
C ASP A 331 7.29 7.75 -6.79
N ALA A 332 7.38 6.46 -7.17
CA ALA A 332 6.22 5.58 -7.25
C ALA A 332 5.84 4.84 -5.95
N TYR A 333 6.78 4.59 -5.02
CA TYR A 333 6.55 3.64 -3.91
C TYR A 333 6.25 4.30 -2.56
N CYS A 334 6.88 5.45 -2.25
CA CYS A 334 6.81 6.04 -0.91
C CYS A 334 5.49 6.78 -0.60
N THR A 335 4.60 6.96 -1.58
CA THR A 335 3.33 7.70 -1.39
C THR A 335 2.08 6.81 -1.48
N HIS A 336 2.24 5.53 -1.84
CA HIS A 336 1.10 4.62 -1.97
C HIS A 336 0.53 4.23 -0.60
N PRO A 337 -0.79 4.38 -0.36
CA PRO A 337 -1.39 4.04 0.94
C PRO A 337 -1.20 2.57 1.31
N GLU A 338 -1.05 1.65 0.34
CA GLU A 338 -0.77 0.24 0.64
C GLU A 338 0.62 -0.03 1.23
N CYS A 339 1.63 0.82 0.95
CA CYS A 339 2.93 0.75 1.63
C CYS A 339 2.75 1.04 3.12
N SER A 340 2.01 2.10 3.47
CA SER A 340 1.74 2.49 4.86
C SER A 340 0.96 1.42 5.62
N VAL A 341 0.11 0.66 4.92
CA VAL A 341 -0.71 -0.41 5.52
C VAL A 341 0.10 -1.67 5.81
N ARG A 342 1.01 -2.07 4.92
CA ARG A 342 1.77 -3.32 5.10
C ARG A 342 2.92 -3.18 6.10
N VAL A 343 3.48 -1.98 6.26
CA VAL A 343 4.53 -1.66 7.24
C VAL A 343 3.97 -1.53 8.67
N LEU A 344 2.73 -1.08 8.84
CA LEU A 344 2.13 -0.85 10.16
C LEU A 344 1.28 -2.02 10.69
N ALA A 345 1.10 -3.11 9.94
CA ALA A 345 0.36 -4.26 10.42
C ALA A 345 1.28 -5.17 11.27
N PRO A 346 0.99 -5.42 12.56
CA PRO A 346 1.70 -6.45 13.30
C PRO A 346 1.54 -7.78 12.58
N GLN A 347 2.67 -8.38 12.20
CA GLN A 347 2.70 -9.78 11.84
C GLN A 347 2.67 -10.55 13.16
N GLY A 348 1.70 -11.46 13.27
CA GLY A 348 1.57 -12.33 14.43
C GLY A 348 2.79 -13.23 14.60
#